data_AF-A0A7X7GEZ7-F1
#
_entry.id   AF-A0A7X7GEZ7-F1
#
_cell.length_a   1.000
_cell.length_b   1.000
_cell.length_c   1.000
_cell.angle_alpha   90.00
_cell.angle_beta   90.00
_cell.angle_gamma   90.00
#
_symmetry.space_group_name_H-M   'P 1'
#
loop_
_entity.id
_entity.type
_entity.pdbx_description
1 polymer ?
#
loop_
_entity_poly.entity_id
_entity_poly.type
_entity_poly.pdbx_seq_one_letter_code
_entity_poly.pdbx_strand_id
1 'polypeptide(L)'
;ALEGLSVAGLARTRVAKSVHDAGWSILTRLIKDKAAEHGRVVHTIGRWEPTSQVCACCGVRDGAKPLDVREWVCPSCGVVLDRDYNAAVNVMLAAGLVERVNACGGSVRRVLACADPVKQEPAEQTLPDGEAA
;
A
#
# COMPACT_ATOMS: atom_id res chain seq x y z
N ALA A 1 -7.77 -0.18 5.45
CA ALA A 1 -7.28 0.84 6.41
C ALA A 1 -7.09 2.17 5.68
N LEU A 2 -7.22 3.29 6.39
CA LEU A 2 -7.07 4.66 5.87
C LEU A 2 -6.16 5.47 6.81
N GLU A 3 -5.50 6.48 6.27
CA GLU A 3 -4.77 7.46 7.07
C GLU A 3 -5.70 8.42 7.81
N GLY A 4 -5.31 8.83 9.02
CA GLY A 4 -6.01 9.83 9.83
C GLY A 4 -5.83 11.26 9.32
N LEU A 5 -6.27 11.57 8.10
CA LEU A 5 -6.04 12.86 7.44
C LEU A 5 -6.80 14.02 8.09
N SER A 6 -6.13 15.15 8.32
CA SER A 6 -6.80 16.41 8.69
C SER A 6 -7.28 17.14 7.43
N VAL A 7 -8.40 16.73 6.85
CA VAL A 7 -8.94 17.34 5.61
C VAL A 7 -9.15 18.84 5.80
N ALA A 8 -9.77 19.25 6.91
CA ALA A 8 -9.98 20.66 7.22
C ALA A 8 -8.66 21.44 7.37
N GLY A 9 -7.62 20.80 7.93
CA GLY A 9 -6.30 21.40 8.03
C GLY A 9 -5.67 21.61 6.65
N LEU A 10 -5.65 20.57 5.82
CA LEU A 10 -5.07 20.61 4.48
C LEU A 10 -5.80 21.57 3.53
N ALA A 11 -7.12 21.69 3.68
CA ALA A 11 -7.96 22.65 2.96
C ALA A 11 -7.62 24.12 3.25
N ARG A 12 -6.72 24.40 4.22
CA ARG A 12 -6.22 25.75 4.53
C ARG A 12 -4.73 25.94 4.24
N THR A 13 -4.14 25.03 3.48
CA THR A 13 -2.71 25.08 3.11
C THR A 13 -2.53 25.40 1.62
N ARG A 14 -1.27 25.39 1.15
CA ARG A 14 -0.93 25.60 -0.27
C ARG A 14 -1.52 24.52 -1.21
N VAL A 15 -1.92 23.36 -0.67
CA VAL A 15 -2.58 22.29 -1.44
C VAL A 15 -4.12 22.32 -1.34
N ALA A 16 -4.70 23.39 -0.80
CA ALA A 16 -6.13 23.51 -0.55
C ALA A 16 -6.99 23.23 -1.79
N LYS A 17 -6.62 23.82 -2.94
CA LYS A 17 -7.32 23.60 -4.21
C LYS A 17 -7.43 22.11 -4.55
N SER A 18 -6.30 21.39 -4.54
CA SER A 18 -6.27 19.95 -4.81
C SER A 18 -7.05 19.13 -3.78
N VAL A 19 -7.08 19.55 -2.52
CA VAL A 19 -7.87 18.90 -1.46
C VAL A 19 -9.37 19.06 -1.70
N HIS A 20 -9.81 20.26 -2.12
CA HIS A 20 -11.19 20.53 -2.47
C HIS A 20 -11.61 19.77 -3.73
N ASP A 21 -10.80 19.83 -4.78
CA ASP A 21 -11.06 19.15 -6.05
C ASP A 21 -11.16 17.62 -5.87
N ALA A 22 -10.36 17.05 -4.95
CA ALA A 22 -10.39 15.61 -4.66
C ALA A 22 -11.56 15.16 -3.75
N GLY A 23 -12.25 16.07 -3.06
CA GLY A 23 -13.42 15.72 -2.25
C GLY A 23 -13.14 14.75 -1.09
N TRP A 24 -11.98 14.82 -0.45
CA TRP A 24 -11.50 13.83 0.53
C TRP A 24 -12.48 13.46 1.65
N SER A 25 -13.24 14.43 2.17
CA SER A 25 -14.25 14.17 3.21
C SER A 25 -15.38 13.27 2.69
N ILE A 26 -15.83 13.51 1.46
CA ILE A 26 -16.89 12.71 0.82
C ILE A 26 -16.36 11.31 0.51
N LEU A 27 -15.15 11.21 -0.06
CA LEU A 27 -14.52 9.92 -0.34
C LEU A 27 -14.41 9.05 0.91
N THR A 28 -13.90 9.62 2.01
CA THR A 28 -13.74 8.89 3.28
C THR A 28 -15.07 8.41 3.84
N ARG A 29 -16.13 9.23 3.73
CA ARG A 29 -17.48 8.84 4.10
C ARG A 29 -17.98 7.68 3.25
N LEU A 30 -17.91 7.79 1.93
CA LEU A 30 -18.40 6.75 1.01
C LEU A 30 -17.70 5.41 1.23
N ILE A 31 -16.39 5.42 1.52
CA ILE A 31 -15.66 4.19 1.84
C ILE A 31 -16.21 3.54 3.12
N LYS A 32 -16.49 4.33 4.16
CA LYS A 32 -17.04 3.82 5.43
C LYS A 32 -18.46 3.29 5.24
N ASP A 33 -19.30 4.05 4.54
CA ASP A 33 -20.69 3.68 4.26
C ASP A 33 -20.72 2.36 3.47
N LYS A 34 -19.92 2.24 2.41
CA LYS A 34 -19.86 1.02 1.59
C LYS A 34 -19.25 -0.17 2.34
N ALA A 35 -18.26 0.07 3.19
CA ALA A 35 -17.71 -0.99 4.03
C ALA A 35 -18.76 -1.52 5.02
N ALA A 36 -19.53 -0.64 5.67
CA ALA A 36 -20.61 -1.02 6.58
C ALA A 36 -21.70 -1.83 5.87
N GLU A 37 -22.11 -1.42 4.67
CA GLU A 37 -23.07 -2.16 3.83
C GLU A 37 -22.63 -3.61 3.56
N HIS A 38 -21.32 -3.84 3.45
CA HIS A 38 -20.72 -5.16 3.21
C HIS A 38 -20.18 -5.84 4.48
N GLY A 39 -20.50 -5.34 5.69
CA GLY A 39 -20.02 -5.92 6.95
C GLY A 39 -18.49 -5.88 7.12
N ARG A 40 -17.81 -4.93 6.47
CA ARG A 40 -16.35 -4.74 6.55
C ARG A 40 -15.98 -3.63 7.53
N VAL A 41 -14.83 -3.78 8.17
CA VAL A 41 -14.29 -2.79 9.11
C VAL A 41 -13.26 -1.90 8.42
N VAL A 42 -13.42 -0.58 8.57
CA VAL A 42 -12.44 0.41 8.10
C VAL A 42 -11.58 0.89 9.27
N HIS A 43 -10.35 0.39 9.34
CA HIS A 43 -9.35 0.88 10.29
C HIS A 43 -8.84 2.26 9.87
N THR A 44 -8.78 3.20 10.79
CA THR A 44 -8.12 4.50 10.59
C THR A 44 -6.87 4.55 11.45
N ILE A 45 -5.71 4.73 10.82
CA ILE A 45 -4.43 4.80 11.55
C ILE A 45 -4.17 6.22 12.06
N GLY A 46 -3.14 6.38 12.90
CA GLY A 46 -2.73 7.67 13.43
C GLY A 46 -2.44 8.70 12.33
N ARG A 47 -2.78 9.97 12.61
CA ARG A 47 -2.53 11.10 11.69
C ARG A 47 -1.06 11.31 11.36
N TRP A 48 -0.20 11.04 12.32
CA TRP A 48 1.23 11.36 12.25
C TRP A 48 2.09 10.14 11.91
N GLU A 49 1.45 9.05 11.46
CA GLU A 49 2.16 7.86 11.02
C GLU A 49 3.03 8.18 9.81
N PRO A 50 4.34 7.87 9.83
CA PRO A 50 5.29 8.24 8.78
C PRO A 50 5.23 7.26 7.58
N THR A 51 4.04 6.98 7.07
CA THR A 51 3.74 5.94 6.06
C THR A 51 4.54 6.11 4.76
N SER A 52 4.81 7.35 4.35
CA SER A 52 5.60 7.67 3.14
C SER A 52 7.10 7.89 3.41
N GLN A 53 7.53 7.78 4.67
CA GLN A 53 8.92 8.06 5.10
C GLN A 53 9.62 6.84 5.68
N VAL A 54 8.92 5.71 5.76
CA VAL A 54 9.41 4.44 6.29
C VAL A 54 9.44 3.45 5.14
N CYS A 55 10.55 2.75 4.97
CA CYS A 55 10.59 1.62 4.07
C CYS A 55 9.65 0.53 4.60
N ALA A 56 8.62 0.20 3.84
CA ALA A 56 7.69 -0.87 4.18
C ALA A 56 8.40 -2.22 4.30
N CYS A 57 9.55 -2.38 3.62
CA CYS A 57 10.30 -3.61 3.65
C CYS A 57 11.18 -3.77 4.90
N CYS A 58 12.18 -2.90 5.09
CA CYS A 58 13.12 -3.05 6.21
C CYS A 58 12.77 -2.19 7.44
N GLY A 59 11.77 -1.30 7.34
CA GLY A 59 11.36 -0.44 8.44
C GLY A 59 12.26 0.79 8.67
N VAL A 60 13.33 0.99 7.90
CA VAL A 60 14.17 2.19 8.04
C VAL A 60 13.34 3.45 7.77
N ARG A 61 13.47 4.45 8.63
CA ARG A 61 12.90 5.78 8.40
C ARG A 61 13.93 6.65 7.69
N ASP A 62 13.69 6.93 6.42
CA ASP A 62 14.61 7.68 5.55
C ASP A 62 14.10 9.11 5.25
N GLY A 63 13.05 9.55 5.97
CA GLY A 63 12.57 10.93 5.99
C GLY A 63 11.59 11.29 4.87
N ALA A 64 11.06 12.51 4.96
CA ALA A 64 10.10 13.03 3.99
C ALA A 64 10.73 13.19 2.60
N LYS A 65 9.99 12.75 1.59
CA LYS A 65 10.37 12.87 0.18
C LYS A 65 9.57 13.99 -0.50
N PRO A 66 10.19 14.86 -1.32
CA PRO A 66 9.49 15.89 -2.12
C PRO A 66 8.36 15.29 -2.98
N LEU A 67 7.22 15.96 -3.15
CA LEU A 67 6.01 15.34 -3.74
C LEU A 67 6.20 14.75 -5.15
N ASP A 68 7.15 15.27 -5.92
CA ASP A 68 7.55 14.84 -7.26
C ASP A 68 8.39 13.54 -7.28
N VAL A 69 8.98 13.14 -6.15
CA VAL A 69 9.72 11.88 -6.04
C VAL A 69 8.74 10.71 -5.90
N ARG A 70 8.42 10.04 -6.99
CA ARG A 70 7.45 8.92 -7.01
C ARG A 70 8.07 7.57 -6.68
N GLU A 71 9.34 7.39 -7.03
CA GLU A 71 10.10 6.17 -6.75
C GLU A 71 11.47 6.50 -6.14
N TRP A 72 11.99 5.64 -5.26
CA TRP A 72 13.35 5.75 -4.74
C TRP A 72 13.92 4.40 -4.32
N VAL A 73 15.23 4.32 -4.24
CA VAL A 73 15.94 3.16 -3.68
C VAL A 73 16.07 3.35 -2.18
N CYS A 74 15.64 2.37 -1.39
CA CYS A 74 15.84 2.38 0.05
C CYS A 74 17.35 2.35 0.36
N PRO A 75 17.91 3.32 1.12
CA PRO A 75 19.34 3.36 1.42
C PRO A 75 19.81 2.24 2.34
N SER A 76 18.88 1.56 3.04
CA SER A 76 19.22 0.49 3.99
C SER A 76 19.18 -0.90 3.37
N CYS A 77 18.18 -1.22 2.56
CA CYS A 77 18.00 -2.57 2.00
C CYS A 77 18.06 -2.64 0.47
N GLY A 78 18.23 -1.50 -0.22
CA GLY A 78 18.40 -1.46 -1.68
C GLY A 78 17.13 -1.72 -2.49
N VAL A 79 15.97 -1.96 -1.86
CA VAL A 79 14.71 -2.16 -2.59
C VAL A 79 14.26 -0.87 -3.27
N VAL A 80 13.74 -0.98 -4.49
CA VAL A 80 13.05 0.12 -5.18
C VAL A 80 11.63 0.22 -4.63
N LEU A 81 11.25 1.41 -4.19
CA LEU A 81 9.96 1.71 -3.57
C LEU A 81 9.17 2.67 -4.46
N ASP A 82 7.96 2.28 -4.87
CA ASP A 82 6.93 3.24 -5.27
C ASP A 82 6.30 3.87 -4.02
N ARG A 83 6.14 5.19 -4.02
CA ARG A 83 5.66 5.97 -2.86
C ARG A 83 4.30 5.51 -2.38
N ASP A 84 3.35 5.36 -3.29
CA ASP A 84 1.97 5.11 -2.92
C ASP A 84 1.79 3.66 -2.47
N TYR A 85 2.46 2.71 -3.14
CA TYR A 85 2.51 1.32 -2.71
C TYR A 85 3.17 1.17 -1.33
N ASN A 86 4.34 1.80 -1.13
CA ASN A 86 5.05 1.79 0.15
C ASN A 86 4.16 2.37 1.27
N ALA A 87 3.51 3.51 1.03
CA ALA A 87 2.59 4.11 1.99
C ALA A 87 1.39 3.19 2.28
N ALA A 88 0.77 2.58 1.26
CA ALA A 88 -0.35 1.67 1.45
C ALA A 88 0.03 0.44 2.30
N VAL A 89 1.22 -0.11 2.11
CA VAL A 89 1.73 -1.22 2.93
C VAL A 89 1.98 -0.77 4.36
N ASN A 90 2.61 0.39 4.57
CA ASN A 90 2.78 0.96 5.90
C ASN A 90 1.45 1.27 6.60
N VAL A 91 0.41 1.66 5.86
CA VAL A 91 -0.94 1.84 6.40
C VAL A 91 -1.53 0.52 6.91
N MET A 92 -1.31 -0.59 6.19
CA MET A 92 -1.74 -1.92 6.65
C MET A 92 -0.94 -2.39 7.87
N LEU A 93 0.38 -2.14 7.89
CA LEU A 93 1.26 -2.45 9.02
C LEU A 93 0.84 -1.69 10.28
N ALA A 94 0.63 -0.37 10.18
CA ALA A 94 0.20 0.47 11.30
C ALA A 94 -1.20 0.12 11.79
N ALA A 95 -2.07 -0.42 10.93
CA ALA A 95 -3.38 -0.93 11.30
C ALA A 95 -3.34 -2.33 11.94
N GLY A 96 -2.17 -2.98 12.03
CA GLY A 96 -2.03 -4.34 12.55
C GLY A 96 -2.65 -5.42 11.66
N LEU A 97 -2.82 -5.14 10.35
CA LEU A 97 -3.48 -6.05 9.41
C LEU A 97 -2.51 -6.99 8.68
N VAL A 98 -1.22 -6.65 8.70
CA VAL A 98 -0.14 -7.43 8.08
C VAL A 98 1.13 -7.30 8.93
N GLU A 99 2.07 -8.23 8.73
CA GLU A 99 3.41 -8.17 9.32
C GLU A 99 4.48 -7.82 8.27
N ARG A 100 5.58 -7.21 8.72
CA ARG A 100 6.62 -6.65 7.86
C ARG A 100 7.38 -7.72 7.06
N VAL A 101 7.52 -8.92 7.62
CA VAL A 101 8.17 -10.08 6.97
C VAL A 101 7.47 -10.46 5.67
N ASN A 102 6.15 -10.30 5.60
CA ASN A 102 5.32 -10.63 4.43
C ASN A 102 5.03 -9.41 3.53
N ALA A 103 5.51 -8.22 3.91
CA ALA A 103 5.31 -6.98 3.17
C ALA A 103 6.29 -6.82 1.98
N CYS A 104 7.48 -7.42 2.07
CA CYS A 104 8.48 -7.45 1.00
C CYS A 104 8.27 -8.68 0.10
N GLY A 105 7.39 -8.64 -0.90
CA GLY A 105 7.31 -9.82 -1.77
C GLY A 105 6.21 -9.91 -2.81
N GLY A 106 5.52 -8.84 -3.17
CA GLY A 106 4.40 -8.93 -4.10
C GLY A 106 4.49 -7.93 -5.23
N SER A 107 4.63 -8.42 -6.46
CA SER A 107 4.09 -7.74 -7.65
C SER A 107 2.56 -7.80 -7.60
N VAL A 108 1.93 -7.15 -6.62
CA VAL A 108 0.49 -7.23 -6.44
C VAL A 108 -0.17 -6.18 -7.35
N ARG A 109 -0.30 -6.52 -8.64
CA ARG A 109 -1.58 -6.22 -9.29
C ARG A 109 -2.60 -6.97 -8.46
N ARG A 110 -3.28 -6.28 -7.54
CA ARG A 110 -4.48 -6.83 -6.89
C ARG A 110 -5.38 -7.21 -8.04
N VAL A 111 -5.55 -8.51 -8.27
CA VAL A 111 -6.73 -9.02 -8.94
C VAL A 111 -7.87 -8.44 -8.12
N LEU A 112 -8.54 -7.43 -8.68
CA LEU A 112 -9.71 -6.82 -8.08
C LEU A 112 -10.63 -7.97 -7.70
N ALA A 113 -11.15 -7.92 -6.47
CA ALA A 113 -12.03 -8.94 -5.90
C ALA A 113 -13.33 -9.03 -6.73
N CYS A 114 -13.23 -9.71 -7.87
CA CYS A 114 -14.25 -10.15 -8.83
C CYS A 114 -13.65 -10.64 -10.17
N ALA A 115 -12.34 -10.56 -10.43
CA ALA A 115 -11.76 -11.21 -11.60
C ALA A 115 -11.44 -12.68 -11.29
N ASP A 116 -12.30 -13.59 -11.73
CA ASP A 116 -12.06 -15.03 -11.69
C ASP A 116 -10.71 -15.35 -12.37
N PRO A 117 -9.76 -16.02 -11.70
CA PRO A 117 -8.55 -16.45 -12.35
C PRO A 117 -8.90 -17.59 -13.30
N VAL A 118 -8.68 -17.35 -14.60
CA VAL A 118 -8.65 -18.42 -15.61
C VAL A 118 -7.67 -19.49 -15.11
N LYS A 119 -8.18 -20.71 -14.92
CA LYS A 119 -7.39 -21.90 -14.58
C LYS A 119 -6.21 -22.02 -15.56
N GLN A 120 -4.99 -21.97 -15.04
CA GLN A 120 -3.82 -22.48 -15.77
C GLN A 120 -3.56 -23.90 -15.27
N GLU A 121 -3.59 -24.86 -16.18
CA GLU A 121 -3.17 -26.24 -15.93
C GLU A 121 -1.64 -26.28 -15.75
N PRO A 122 -1.12 -27.10 -14.82
CA PRO A 122 0.30 -27.13 -14.53
C PRO A 122 1.09 -27.77 -15.68
N ALA A 123 2.25 -27.18 -15.99
CA ALA A 123 3.21 -27.71 -16.94
C ALA A 123 3.89 -28.98 -16.40
N GLU A 124 3.95 -30.00 -17.26
CA GLU A 124 4.60 -31.29 -17.04
C GLU A 124 6.11 -31.11 -16.80
N GLN A 125 6.59 -31.59 -15.65
CA GLN A 125 8.01 -31.60 -15.31
C GLN A 125 8.65 -32.88 -15.86
N THR A 126 9.40 -32.78 -16.94
CA THR A 126 10.33 -33.84 -17.36
C THR A 126 11.63 -33.67 -16.59
N LEU A 127 11.92 -34.62 -15.69
CA LEU A 127 13.21 -34.74 -15.02
C LEU A 127 14.27 -35.21 -16.04
N PRO A 128 15.50 -34.68 -16.05
CA PRO A 128 16.58 -35.27 -16.81
C PRO A 128 17.10 -36.52 -16.10
N ASP A 129 17.17 -37.63 -16.85
CA ASP A 129 17.81 -38.87 -16.41
C ASP A 129 19.29 -38.60 -16.14
N GLY A 130 19.72 -38.96 -14.92
CA GLY A 130 21.09 -38.80 -14.46
C GLY A 130 22.08 -39.69 -15.21
N GLU A 131 23.26 -39.14 -15.43
CA GLU A 131 24.49 -39.86 -15.76
C GLU A 131 24.78 -40.96 -14.73
N ALA A 132 25.02 -42.17 -15.23
CA ALA A 132 25.76 -43.21 -14.51
C ALA A 132 26.63 -44.01 -15.50
N ALA A 133 27.95 -43.88 -15.29
CA ALA A 133 29.06 -44.76 -15.69
C ALA A 133 29.37 -44.97 -17.19
#